data_AF-A0A846Y7Y0-F1
#
_entry.id   AF-A0A846Y7Y0-F1
#
_cell.length_a   1.000
_cell.length_b   1.000
_cell.length_c   1.000
_cell.angle_alpha   90.00
_cell.angle_beta   90.00
_cell.angle_gamma   90.00
#
_symmetry.space_group_name_H-M   'P 1'
#
loop_
_entity.id
_entity.type
_entity.pdbx_description
1 polymer ?
#
loop_
_entity_poly.entity_id
_entity_poly.type
_entity_poly.pdbx_seq_one_letter_code
_entity_poly.pdbx_strand_id
1 'polypeptide(L)'
;MTDTEQPYRVVDSHNQGWHREGGPEGLYRGFDATSTTKVLEHRPYDDIVREFGPVRPVLQPLEEDREQLRAALETAGRKAVGSLASALEQVHHEIRERASEPGDNYRQSGYRFAVRAMTAGRPGSWESEFLHHVWIFGNGLNLWPYKPNDHNPDEMRATGPNPKRVHIEARDQMAAVLRRWVDSPDRYTEVAEHLAAIVSNYADEAHGPDGWAKIADQWLQPGGLAKDDIHACYGLLYSVSEHFSADRIYA
;
A
#
# COMPACT_ATOMS: atom_id res chain seq x y z
N MET A 1 -34.79 -0.84 8.77
CA MET A 1 -33.50 -1.32 8.24
C MET A 1 -33.82 -2.53 7.39
N THR A 2 -33.98 -2.31 6.10
CA THR A 2 -34.45 -3.31 5.13
C THR A 2 -33.24 -3.95 4.48
N ASP A 3 -33.12 -5.27 4.62
CA ASP A 3 -32.28 -6.21 3.85
C ASP A 3 -30.88 -5.69 3.45
N THR A 4 -29.95 -5.68 4.41
CA THR A 4 -28.56 -5.32 4.14
C THR A 4 -27.85 -6.47 3.42
N GLU A 5 -27.69 -6.30 2.12
CA GLU A 5 -26.83 -7.15 1.28
C GLU A 5 -25.44 -7.29 1.92
N GLN A 6 -25.02 -8.53 2.21
CA GLN A 6 -23.72 -8.79 2.84
C GLN A 6 -22.58 -8.28 1.94
N PRO A 7 -21.55 -7.59 2.50
CA PRO A 7 -20.49 -6.99 1.69
C PRO A 7 -19.72 -8.02 0.87
N TYR A 8 -19.47 -7.74 -0.41
CA TYR A 8 -18.77 -8.68 -1.30
C TYR A 8 -17.36 -9.06 -0.80
N ARG A 9 -16.64 -8.11 -0.18
CA ARG A 9 -15.32 -8.34 0.43
C ARG A 9 -15.27 -7.72 1.81
N VAL A 10 -14.63 -8.42 2.74
CA VAL A 10 -14.40 -7.94 4.09
C VAL A 10 -12.99 -8.26 4.60
N VAL A 11 -12.55 -7.52 5.61
CA VAL A 11 -11.27 -7.71 6.30
C VAL A 11 -11.56 -7.93 7.78
N ASP A 12 -10.96 -8.94 8.37
CA ASP A 12 -11.18 -9.28 9.77
C ASP A 12 -10.21 -8.59 10.74
N SER A 13 -10.31 -8.91 12.03
CA SER A 13 -9.47 -8.35 13.10
C SER A 13 -7.98 -8.70 13.00
N HIS A 14 -7.64 -9.76 12.26
CA HIS A 14 -6.26 -10.17 12.00
C HIS A 14 -5.73 -9.62 10.67
N ASN A 15 -6.50 -8.73 10.01
CA ASN A 15 -6.28 -8.21 8.67
C ASN A 15 -6.28 -9.29 7.58
N GLN A 16 -6.95 -10.42 7.78
CA GLN A 16 -7.14 -11.42 6.72
C GLN A 16 -8.29 -10.97 5.81
N GLY A 17 -8.14 -11.18 4.51
CA GLY A 17 -9.14 -10.82 3.51
C GLY A 17 -10.12 -11.95 3.26
N TRP A 18 -11.40 -11.64 3.13
CA TRP A 18 -12.47 -12.61 2.88
C TRP A 18 -13.29 -12.17 1.68
N HIS A 19 -13.44 -13.03 0.68
CA HIS A 19 -14.16 -12.73 -0.56
C HIS A 19 -15.38 -13.64 -0.68
N ARG A 20 -16.55 -13.04 -0.90
CA ARG A 20 -17.79 -13.77 -1.12
C ARG A 20 -17.71 -14.53 -2.45
N GLU A 21 -17.97 -15.82 -2.41
CA GLU A 21 -18.08 -16.64 -3.62
C GLU A 21 -19.52 -16.63 -4.14
N GLY A 22 -19.67 -16.73 -5.47
CA GLY A 22 -20.97 -16.87 -6.10
C GLY A 22 -21.55 -18.25 -5.82
N GLY A 23 -22.69 -18.31 -5.11
CA GLY A 23 -23.37 -19.57 -4.81
C GLY A 23 -24.54 -19.37 -3.85
N PRO A 24 -25.48 -20.33 -3.78
CA PRO A 24 -26.67 -20.23 -2.94
C PRO A 24 -26.34 -20.19 -1.43
N GLU A 25 -25.17 -20.70 -1.05
CA GLU A 25 -24.72 -20.75 0.34
C GLU A 25 -24.07 -19.44 0.83
N GLY A 26 -23.71 -18.53 -0.09
CA GLY A 26 -23.14 -17.22 0.27
C GLY A 26 -21.82 -17.30 1.06
N LEU A 27 -21.03 -18.36 0.86
CA LEU A 27 -19.77 -18.57 1.58
C LEU A 27 -18.70 -17.55 1.16
N TYR A 28 -17.78 -17.29 2.08
CA TYR A 28 -16.61 -16.45 1.87
C TYR A 28 -15.36 -17.32 1.87
N ARG A 29 -14.50 -17.11 0.89
CA ARG A 29 -13.14 -17.67 0.86
C ARG A 29 -12.18 -16.71 1.56
N GLY A 30 -11.45 -17.20 2.55
CA GLY A 30 -10.47 -16.41 3.28
C GLY A 30 -9.06 -16.49 2.69
N PHE A 31 -8.30 -15.43 2.86
CA PHE A 31 -6.93 -15.27 2.38
C PHE A 31 -6.06 -14.65 3.47
N ASP A 32 -4.94 -15.31 3.76
CA ASP A 32 -3.94 -14.84 4.71
C ASP A 32 -2.66 -14.43 3.97
N ALA A 33 -2.46 -13.12 3.85
CA ALA A 33 -1.27 -12.52 3.25
C ALA A 33 -0.06 -12.68 4.19
N THR A 34 0.65 -13.80 4.06
CA THR A 34 1.99 -13.96 4.66
C THR A 34 3.07 -13.96 3.58
N SER A 35 4.26 -14.53 3.82
CA SER A 35 5.27 -14.73 2.77
C SER A 35 4.79 -15.64 1.64
N THR A 36 3.79 -16.48 1.92
CA THR A 36 3.02 -17.21 0.91
C THR A 36 1.54 -16.99 1.21
N THR A 37 0.77 -16.51 0.24
CA THR A 37 -0.67 -16.30 0.44
C THR A 37 -1.32 -17.64 0.75
N LYS A 38 -1.85 -17.80 1.96
CA LYS A 38 -2.52 -19.03 2.40
C LYS A 38 -4.01 -18.88 2.20
N VAL A 39 -4.63 -19.88 1.58
CA VAL A 39 -6.09 -19.98 1.48
C VAL A 39 -6.62 -20.52 2.81
N LEU A 40 -7.64 -19.86 3.34
CA LEU A 40 -8.39 -20.29 4.53
C LEU A 40 -9.63 -21.06 4.09
N GLU A 41 -10.18 -21.86 5.01
CA GLU A 41 -11.43 -22.58 4.79
C GLU A 41 -12.59 -21.62 4.53
N HIS A 42 -13.51 -22.03 3.66
CA HIS A 42 -14.73 -21.28 3.37
C HIS A 42 -15.62 -21.17 4.60
N ARG A 43 -16.20 -19.99 4.82
CA ARG A 43 -17.06 -19.71 5.98
C ARG A 43 -18.26 -18.85 5.61
N PRO A 44 -19.42 -19.05 6.25
CA PRO A 44 -20.52 -18.09 6.23
C PRO A 44 -20.10 -16.75 6.87
N TYR A 45 -20.73 -15.65 6.45
CA TYR A 45 -20.43 -14.32 6.98
C TYR A 45 -20.56 -14.24 8.51
N ASP A 46 -21.63 -14.79 9.08
CA ASP A 46 -21.91 -14.74 10.52
C ASP A 46 -20.84 -15.48 11.35
N ASP A 47 -20.28 -16.57 10.81
CA ASP A 47 -19.18 -17.29 11.45
C ASP A 47 -17.89 -16.47 11.42
N ILE A 48 -17.64 -15.73 10.34
CA ILE A 48 -16.48 -14.82 10.25
C ILE A 48 -16.62 -13.69 11.29
N VAL A 49 -17.81 -13.07 11.39
CA VAL A 49 -18.08 -12.02 12.37
C VAL A 49 -17.89 -12.54 13.80
N ARG A 50 -18.38 -13.75 14.09
CA ARG A 50 -18.29 -14.36 15.41
C ARG A 50 -16.85 -14.72 15.80
N GLU A 51 -16.08 -15.29 14.88
CA GLU A 51 -14.77 -15.88 15.20
C GLU A 51 -13.60 -14.95 14.94
N PHE A 52 -13.73 -14.03 13.97
CA PHE A 52 -12.67 -13.14 13.53
C PHE A 52 -13.03 -11.66 13.66
N GLY A 53 -14.18 -11.33 14.24
CA GLY A 53 -14.62 -9.95 14.46
C GLY A 53 -13.64 -9.09 15.30
N PRO A 54 -13.66 -7.74 15.14
CA PRO A 54 -14.52 -6.97 14.24
C PRO A 54 -14.20 -7.18 12.76
N VAL A 55 -15.22 -7.08 11.91
CA VAL A 55 -15.13 -7.26 10.46
C VAL A 55 -15.42 -5.93 9.76
N ARG A 56 -14.60 -5.57 8.78
CA ARG A 56 -14.65 -4.31 8.06
C ARG A 56 -14.94 -4.54 6.59
N PRO A 57 -15.97 -3.90 5.99
CA PRO A 57 -16.19 -3.99 4.56
C PRO A 57 -15.03 -3.34 3.77
N VAL A 58 -14.64 -3.96 2.66
CA VAL A 58 -13.73 -3.36 1.68
C VAL A 58 -14.54 -2.42 0.80
N LEU A 59 -14.24 -1.13 0.87
CA LEU A 59 -14.98 -0.06 0.17
C LEU A 59 -14.04 0.79 -0.67
N GLN A 60 -14.60 1.48 -1.66
CA GLN A 60 -13.90 2.49 -2.47
C GLN A 60 -13.40 3.65 -1.59
N PRO A 61 -12.26 4.29 -1.87
CA PRO A 61 -11.77 5.42 -1.10
C PRO A 61 -12.79 6.56 -1.12
N LEU A 62 -12.85 7.31 -0.02
CA LEU A 62 -13.63 8.53 0.08
C LEU A 62 -13.14 9.56 -0.95
N GLU A 63 -14.04 10.41 -1.42
CA GLU A 63 -13.66 11.47 -2.35
C GLU A 63 -12.63 12.43 -1.71
N GLU A 64 -12.83 12.76 -0.43
CA GLU A 64 -11.89 13.62 0.31
C GLU A 64 -10.48 13.01 0.39
N ASP A 65 -10.38 11.67 0.51
CA ASP A 65 -9.10 10.97 0.51
C ASP A 65 -8.42 11.04 -0.86
N ARG A 66 -9.20 10.93 -1.95
CA ARG A 66 -8.71 11.04 -3.33
C ARG A 66 -8.19 12.46 -3.60
N GLU A 67 -8.96 13.47 -3.25
CA GLU A 67 -8.58 14.88 -3.40
C GLU A 67 -7.32 15.21 -2.59
N GLN A 68 -7.23 14.74 -1.34
CA GLN A 68 -6.07 14.95 -0.49
C GLN A 68 -4.81 14.28 -1.05
N LEU A 69 -4.92 13.04 -1.54
CA LEU A 69 -3.79 12.36 -2.20
C LEU A 69 -3.36 13.11 -3.46
N ARG A 70 -4.31 13.54 -4.30
CA ARG A 70 -4.01 14.32 -5.51
C ARG A 70 -3.25 15.60 -5.19
N ALA A 71 -3.72 16.38 -4.21
CA ALA A 71 -3.07 17.62 -3.79
C ALA A 71 -1.65 17.38 -3.23
N ALA A 72 -1.45 16.28 -2.51
CA ALA A 72 -0.13 15.90 -2.00
C ALA A 72 0.82 15.47 -3.15
N LEU A 73 0.32 14.75 -4.15
CA LEU A 73 1.09 14.39 -5.35
C LEU A 73 1.53 15.66 -6.12
N GLU A 74 0.62 16.62 -6.29
CA GLU A 74 0.92 17.91 -6.91
C GLU A 74 1.99 18.69 -6.13
N THR A 75 1.82 18.81 -4.81
CA THR A 75 2.78 19.48 -3.93
C THR A 75 4.18 18.86 -4.02
N ALA A 76 4.27 17.54 -4.11
CA ALA A 76 5.55 16.84 -4.19
C ALA A 76 6.24 16.95 -5.56
N GLY A 77 5.48 17.20 -6.64
CA GLY A 77 5.98 17.27 -8.01
C GLY A 77 6.82 16.06 -8.38
N ARG A 78 8.07 16.28 -8.83
CA ARG A 78 9.01 15.19 -9.19
C ARG A 78 9.39 14.27 -8.03
N LYS A 79 9.07 14.60 -6.78
CA LYS A 79 9.29 13.72 -5.62
C LYS A 79 8.06 12.90 -5.26
N ALA A 80 6.93 13.04 -5.98
CA ALA A 80 5.66 12.45 -5.61
C ALA A 80 5.73 10.93 -5.41
N VAL A 81 6.33 10.19 -6.35
CA VAL A 81 6.46 8.73 -6.24
C VAL A 81 7.34 8.32 -5.05
N GLY A 82 8.47 9.00 -4.85
CA GLY A 82 9.35 8.76 -3.70
C GLY A 82 8.68 9.07 -2.36
N SER A 83 7.93 10.18 -2.29
CA SER A 83 7.13 10.55 -1.13
C SER A 83 6.04 9.53 -0.83
N LEU A 84 5.33 9.03 -1.85
CA LEU A 84 4.29 8.02 -1.67
C LEU A 84 4.87 6.68 -1.20
N ALA A 85 5.99 6.23 -1.77
CA ALA A 85 6.68 5.03 -1.31
C ALA A 85 7.15 5.17 0.15
N SER A 86 7.72 6.32 0.50
CA SER A 86 8.12 6.65 1.88
C SER A 86 6.91 6.69 2.84
N ALA A 87 5.75 7.17 2.39
CA ALA A 87 4.51 7.18 3.15
C ALA A 87 3.95 5.77 3.38
N LEU A 88 3.91 4.93 2.34
CA LEU A 88 3.51 3.53 2.43
C LEU A 88 4.35 2.77 3.45
N GLU A 89 5.67 2.96 3.41
CA GLU A 89 6.55 2.32 4.37
C GLU A 89 6.35 2.84 5.79
N GLN A 90 6.13 4.15 5.97
CA GLN A 90 5.82 4.70 7.27
C GLN A 90 4.60 4.02 7.90
N VAL A 91 3.50 3.91 7.14
CA VAL A 91 2.27 3.28 7.62
C VAL A 91 2.50 1.81 7.94
N HIS A 92 3.19 1.08 7.05
CA HIS A 92 3.58 -0.31 7.31
C HIS A 92 4.42 -0.44 8.60
N HIS A 93 5.42 0.44 8.79
CA HIS A 93 6.26 0.46 9.98
C HIS A 93 5.44 0.75 11.24
N GLU A 94 4.59 1.78 11.24
CA GLU A 94 3.72 2.13 12.37
C GLU A 94 2.82 0.95 12.78
N ILE A 95 2.22 0.25 11.81
CA ILE A 95 1.42 -0.95 12.08
C ILE A 95 2.28 -2.06 12.66
N ARG A 96 3.46 -2.31 12.08
CA ARG A 96 4.40 -3.34 12.57
C ARG A 96 4.80 -3.09 14.00
N GLU A 97 5.16 -1.85 14.36
CA GLU A 97 5.58 -1.50 15.71
C GLU A 97 4.45 -1.69 16.72
N ARG A 98 3.21 -1.26 16.39
CA ARG A 98 2.04 -1.45 17.27
C ARG A 98 1.69 -2.92 17.48
N ALA A 99 1.89 -3.76 16.46
CA ALA A 99 1.53 -5.18 16.49
C ALA A 99 2.67 -6.08 17.00
N SER A 100 3.87 -5.55 17.23
CA SER A 100 5.01 -6.33 17.71
C SER A 100 4.89 -6.59 19.21
N GLU A 101 5.03 -7.85 19.62
CA GLU A 101 5.06 -8.21 21.04
C GLU A 101 6.46 -8.04 21.64
N PRO A 102 6.58 -7.72 22.94
CA PRO A 102 7.87 -7.71 23.63
C PRO A 102 8.55 -9.09 23.54
N GLY A 103 9.76 -9.14 22.98
CA GLY A 103 10.51 -10.38 22.81
C GLY A 103 10.29 -11.11 21.47
N ASP A 104 9.49 -10.55 20.56
CA ASP A 104 9.40 -11.04 19.17
C ASP A 104 10.71 -10.77 18.43
N ASN A 105 11.59 -11.78 18.40
CA ASN A 105 12.87 -11.71 17.71
C ASN A 105 12.62 -11.38 16.23
N TYR A 106 13.21 -10.29 15.76
CA TYR A 106 13.04 -9.75 14.40
C TYR A 106 11.64 -9.21 14.06
N ARG A 107 10.74 -9.01 15.04
CA ARG A 107 9.40 -8.43 14.84
C ARG A 107 8.58 -9.16 13.76
N GLN A 108 8.69 -10.50 13.69
CA GLN A 108 8.08 -11.28 12.61
C GLN A 108 6.54 -11.28 12.67
N SER A 109 5.95 -11.30 13.87
CA SER A 109 4.48 -11.29 14.01
C SER A 109 3.93 -9.92 13.60
N GLY A 110 4.55 -8.84 14.07
CA GLY A 110 4.20 -7.47 13.68
C GLY A 110 4.38 -7.24 12.18
N TYR A 111 5.44 -7.79 11.58
CA TYR A 111 5.67 -7.66 10.14
C TYR A 111 4.56 -8.33 9.33
N ARG A 112 4.19 -9.57 9.66
CA ARG A 112 3.07 -10.26 8.98
C ARG A 112 1.76 -9.52 9.16
N PHE A 113 1.50 -9.00 10.35
CA PHE A 113 0.30 -8.20 10.62
C PHE A 113 0.26 -6.93 9.75
N ALA A 114 1.39 -6.24 9.58
CA ALA A 114 1.50 -5.07 8.71
C ALA A 114 1.32 -5.42 7.23
N VAL A 115 1.96 -6.50 6.74
CA VAL A 115 1.76 -6.99 5.36
C VAL A 115 0.28 -7.26 5.09
N ARG A 116 -0.41 -7.95 6.01
CA ARG A 116 -1.85 -8.17 5.94
C ARG A 116 -2.62 -6.87 5.85
N ALA A 117 -2.38 -5.93 6.76
CA ALA A 117 -3.04 -4.63 6.75
C ALA A 117 -2.89 -3.90 5.41
N MET A 118 -1.72 -3.95 4.79
CA MET A 118 -1.47 -3.27 3.51
C MET A 118 -2.09 -3.97 2.29
N THR A 119 -2.47 -5.26 2.39
CA THR A 119 -2.85 -6.09 1.23
C THR A 119 -4.20 -6.81 1.36
N ALA A 120 -4.89 -6.69 2.50
CA ALA A 120 -6.10 -7.45 2.83
C ALA A 120 -7.25 -7.33 1.82
N GLY A 121 -7.29 -6.26 1.01
CA GLY A 121 -8.32 -6.08 -0.01
C GLY A 121 -8.27 -7.14 -1.12
N ARG A 122 -7.06 -7.54 -1.53
CA ARG A 122 -6.85 -8.58 -2.54
C ARG A 122 -5.48 -9.27 -2.38
N PRO A 123 -5.29 -10.08 -1.32
CA PRO A 123 -4.05 -10.82 -1.09
C PRO A 123 -3.68 -11.71 -2.27
N GLY A 124 -2.39 -11.72 -2.64
CA GLY A 124 -1.88 -12.55 -3.74
C GLY A 124 -2.21 -12.04 -5.15
N SER A 125 -2.79 -10.85 -5.27
CA SER A 125 -2.83 -10.12 -6.54
C SER A 125 -1.44 -9.61 -6.91
N TRP A 126 -1.16 -9.49 -8.22
CA TRP A 126 0.10 -8.93 -8.69
C TRP A 126 0.26 -7.47 -8.21
N GLU A 127 -0.84 -6.71 -8.08
CA GLU A 127 -0.82 -5.35 -7.54
C GLU A 127 -0.32 -5.34 -6.08
N SER A 128 -0.79 -6.29 -5.26
CA SER A 128 -0.36 -6.42 -3.86
C SER A 128 1.10 -6.87 -3.75
N GLU A 129 1.57 -7.73 -4.66
CA GLU A 129 2.99 -8.10 -4.74
C GLU A 129 3.87 -6.90 -5.08
N PHE A 130 3.47 -6.09 -6.07
CA PHE A 130 4.23 -4.88 -6.42
C PHE A 130 4.18 -3.84 -5.30
N LEU A 131 3.04 -3.69 -4.61
CA LEU A 131 2.90 -2.78 -3.48
C LEU A 131 3.93 -3.09 -2.39
N HIS A 132 4.22 -4.37 -2.15
CA HIS A 132 5.28 -4.79 -1.24
C HIS A 132 6.64 -4.23 -1.63
N HIS A 133 7.02 -4.38 -2.90
CA HIS A 133 8.27 -3.83 -3.40
C HIS A 133 8.32 -2.30 -3.33
N VAL A 134 7.19 -1.61 -3.53
CA VAL A 134 7.11 -0.14 -3.40
C VAL A 134 7.40 0.32 -1.97
N TRP A 135 6.83 -0.32 -0.94
CA TRP A 135 7.15 0.08 0.44
C TRP A 135 8.54 -0.40 0.90
N ILE A 136 9.08 -1.49 0.36
CA ILE A 136 10.50 -1.86 0.58
C ILE A 136 11.42 -0.75 0.03
N PHE A 137 11.14 -0.26 -1.17
CA PHE A 137 11.84 0.90 -1.72
C PHE A 137 11.69 2.12 -0.80
N GLY A 138 10.48 2.38 -0.30
CA GLY A 138 10.19 3.39 0.73
C GLY A 138 11.04 3.26 2.00
N ASN A 139 11.36 2.03 2.44
CA ASN A 139 12.22 1.80 3.61
C ASN A 139 13.62 2.34 3.36
N GLY A 140 14.17 2.13 2.16
CA GLY A 140 15.45 2.71 1.75
C GLY A 140 15.45 4.24 1.76
N LEU A 141 14.30 4.87 1.50
CA LEU A 141 14.14 6.32 1.61
C LEU A 141 14.03 6.80 3.05
N ASN A 142 13.45 5.99 3.95
CA ASN A 142 13.24 6.32 5.37
C ASN A 142 14.45 6.00 6.26
N LEU A 143 15.44 5.26 5.76
CA LEU A 143 16.71 4.96 6.44
C LEU A 143 17.82 5.88 5.91
N TRP A 144 17.71 7.18 6.19
CA TRP A 144 18.70 8.18 5.81
C TRP A 144 19.54 8.64 7.02
N PRO A 145 20.76 9.17 6.83
CA PRO A 145 21.67 8.80 5.76
C PRO A 145 21.98 7.30 5.81
N TYR A 146 21.93 6.62 4.67
CA TYR A 146 22.27 5.20 4.62
C TYR A 146 23.75 4.99 4.96
N LYS A 147 24.03 4.24 6.03
CA LYS A 147 25.37 3.93 6.50
C LYS A 147 25.55 2.41 6.53
N PRO A 148 26.28 1.81 5.56
CA PRO A 148 26.41 0.36 5.43
C PRO A 148 27.00 -0.33 6.67
N ASN A 149 27.82 0.40 7.45
CA ASN A 149 28.56 -0.12 8.60
C ASN A 149 27.97 0.33 9.96
N ASP A 150 26.88 1.08 9.94
CA ASP A 150 26.21 1.62 11.13
C ASP A 150 24.79 1.03 11.15
N HIS A 151 24.62 -0.05 11.91
CA HIS A 151 23.47 -0.95 11.81
C HIS A 151 22.34 -0.61 12.79
N ASN A 152 22.12 0.67 13.10
CA ASN A 152 20.95 1.06 13.89
C ASN A 152 19.85 1.70 13.02
N PRO A 153 18.93 0.90 12.43
CA PRO A 153 17.78 1.41 11.68
C PRO A 153 16.93 2.42 12.44
N ASP A 154 16.81 2.29 13.77
CA ASP A 154 15.97 3.18 14.57
C ASP A 154 16.60 4.59 14.66
N GLU A 155 17.93 4.67 14.82
CA GLU A 155 18.67 5.94 14.77
C GLU A 155 18.58 6.60 13.39
N MET A 156 18.70 5.82 12.32
CA MET A 156 18.59 6.34 10.96
C MET A 156 17.18 6.89 10.69
N ARG A 157 16.15 6.14 11.08
CA ARG A 157 14.75 6.56 10.95
C ARG A 157 14.46 7.84 11.75
N ALA A 158 15.10 8.01 12.91
CA ALA A 158 14.97 9.22 13.72
C ALA A 158 15.49 10.49 13.02
N THR A 159 16.36 10.37 11.99
CA THR A 159 16.80 11.53 11.20
C THR A 159 15.79 11.96 10.13
N GLY A 160 14.79 11.12 9.85
CA GLY A 160 13.78 11.35 8.83
C GLY A 160 14.15 10.81 7.44
N PRO A 161 13.27 10.99 6.44
CA PRO A 161 13.48 10.46 5.09
C PRO A 161 14.55 11.25 4.32
N ASN A 162 15.05 10.65 3.25
CA ASN A 162 16.01 11.28 2.35
C ASN A 162 15.42 12.59 1.74
N PRO A 163 15.90 13.78 2.14
CA PRO A 163 15.29 15.05 1.75
C PRO A 163 15.48 15.37 0.26
N LYS A 164 16.42 14.70 -0.42
CA LYS A 164 16.64 14.87 -1.87
C LYS A 164 15.57 14.15 -2.70
N ARG A 165 14.93 13.12 -2.15
CA ARG A 165 13.99 12.25 -2.88
C ARG A 165 12.56 12.30 -2.34
N VAL A 166 12.40 12.74 -1.10
CA VAL A 166 11.11 12.84 -0.43
C VAL A 166 10.77 14.30 -0.15
N HIS A 167 9.55 14.70 -0.52
CA HIS A 167 8.90 15.89 -0.01
C HIS A 167 8.17 15.53 1.29
N ILE A 168 8.67 16.03 2.42
CA ILE A 168 8.26 15.58 3.77
C ILE A 168 6.78 15.87 4.04
N GLU A 169 6.33 17.11 3.83
CA GLU A 169 4.94 17.49 4.12
C GLU A 169 3.93 16.68 3.30
N ALA A 170 4.11 16.60 1.98
CA ALA A 170 3.31 15.75 1.11
C ALA A 170 3.33 14.27 1.53
N ARG A 171 4.49 13.74 1.95
CA ARG A 171 4.61 12.37 2.46
C ARG A 171 3.79 12.16 3.73
N ASP A 172 3.81 13.10 4.67
CA ASP A 172 3.02 13.02 5.90
C ASP A 172 1.51 13.11 5.63
N GLN A 173 1.10 13.93 4.66
CA GLN A 173 -0.29 14.00 4.18
C GLN A 173 -0.74 12.68 3.55
N MET A 174 0.08 12.10 2.67
CA MET A 174 -0.18 10.79 2.05
C MET A 174 -0.28 9.69 3.12
N ALA A 175 0.64 9.67 4.09
CA ALA A 175 0.61 8.71 5.19
C ALA A 175 -0.67 8.85 6.04
N ALA A 176 -1.16 10.08 6.25
CA ALA A 176 -2.42 10.29 6.96
C ALA A 176 -3.64 9.70 6.24
N VAL A 177 -3.69 9.79 4.91
CA VAL A 177 -4.74 9.13 4.10
C VAL A 177 -4.59 7.62 4.18
N LEU A 178 -3.39 7.10 3.94
CA LEU A 178 -3.10 5.66 3.94
C LEU A 178 -3.40 5.01 5.30
N ARG A 179 -3.14 5.70 6.42
CA ARG A 179 -3.55 5.25 7.76
C ARG A 179 -5.06 5.06 7.84
N ARG A 180 -5.86 6.02 7.36
CA ARG A 180 -7.33 5.90 7.39
C ARG A 180 -7.80 4.71 6.55
N TRP A 181 -7.15 4.43 5.44
CA TRP A 181 -7.51 3.30 4.56
C TRP A 181 -7.35 1.94 5.24
N VAL A 182 -6.31 1.77 6.04
CA VAL A 182 -5.95 0.45 6.62
C VAL A 182 -6.33 0.28 8.08
N ASP A 183 -6.45 1.37 8.86
CA ASP A 183 -6.72 1.33 10.30
C ASP A 183 -8.16 1.73 10.69
N SER A 184 -9.00 2.20 9.76
CA SER A 184 -10.37 2.60 10.11
C SER A 184 -11.15 1.41 10.70
N PRO A 185 -11.89 1.59 11.80
CA PRO A 185 -12.63 0.49 12.45
C PRO A 185 -13.86 0.05 11.66
N ASP A 186 -14.42 0.93 10.83
CA ASP A 186 -15.71 0.70 10.16
C ASP A 186 -15.56 0.31 8.68
N ARG A 187 -14.33 0.39 8.15
CA ARG A 187 -14.06 0.15 6.73
C ARG A 187 -12.60 -0.18 6.47
N TYR A 188 -12.36 -0.82 5.35
CA TYR A 188 -11.05 -1.01 4.77
C TYR A 188 -11.06 -0.48 3.33
N THR A 189 -9.97 0.14 2.89
CA THR A 189 -9.80 0.55 1.49
C THR A 189 -8.62 -0.18 0.88
N GLU A 190 -8.83 -0.82 -0.27
CA GLU A 190 -7.79 -1.58 -0.96
C GLU A 190 -6.67 -0.67 -1.48
N VAL A 191 -5.46 -0.82 -0.95
CA VAL A 191 -4.39 0.15 -1.18
C VAL A 191 -3.87 0.10 -2.62
N ALA A 192 -3.52 -1.08 -3.14
CA ALA A 192 -2.77 -1.19 -4.39
C ALA A 192 -3.56 -0.71 -5.62
N GLU A 193 -4.78 -1.24 -5.83
CA GLU A 193 -5.64 -0.87 -6.97
C GLU A 193 -5.99 0.63 -6.95
N HIS A 194 -6.33 1.18 -5.78
CA HIS A 194 -6.71 2.58 -5.69
C HIS A 194 -5.52 3.54 -5.84
N LEU A 195 -4.34 3.19 -5.36
CA LEU A 195 -3.14 3.99 -5.64
C LEU A 195 -2.76 3.95 -7.12
N ALA A 196 -2.84 2.79 -7.78
CA ALA A 196 -2.60 2.67 -9.22
C ALA A 196 -3.52 3.62 -10.00
N ALA A 197 -4.82 3.59 -9.70
CA ALA A 197 -5.81 4.47 -10.33
C ALA A 197 -5.57 5.96 -10.04
N ILE A 198 -5.38 6.34 -8.78
CA ILE A 198 -5.23 7.75 -8.39
C ILE A 198 -3.95 8.35 -8.98
N VAL A 199 -2.83 7.63 -8.91
CA VAL A 199 -1.53 8.15 -9.41
C VAL A 199 -1.53 8.22 -10.93
N SER A 200 -2.03 7.18 -11.62
CA SER A 200 -2.11 7.17 -13.10
C SER A 200 -3.02 8.28 -13.62
N ASN A 201 -4.24 8.42 -13.07
CA ASN A 201 -5.18 9.45 -13.50
C ASN A 201 -4.63 10.86 -13.22
N TYR A 202 -4.02 11.08 -12.04
CA TYR A 202 -3.39 12.36 -11.74
C TYR A 202 -2.31 12.71 -12.76
N ALA A 203 -1.42 11.76 -13.08
CA ALA A 203 -0.32 11.98 -14.01
C ALA A 203 -0.81 12.26 -15.43
N ASP A 204 -1.80 11.51 -15.91
CA ASP A 204 -2.38 11.68 -17.25
C ASP A 204 -3.13 13.01 -17.37
N GLU A 205 -3.96 13.36 -16.38
CA GLU A 205 -4.72 14.60 -16.39
C GLU A 205 -3.83 15.85 -16.25
N ALA A 206 -2.81 15.80 -15.39
CA ALA A 206 -1.97 16.97 -15.11
C ALA A 206 -0.88 17.18 -16.16
N HIS A 207 -0.41 16.11 -16.81
CA HIS A 207 0.83 16.13 -17.59
C HIS A 207 0.77 15.30 -18.88
N GLY A 208 -0.31 14.56 -19.14
CA GLY A 208 -0.48 13.75 -20.34
C GLY A 208 0.69 12.76 -20.54
N PRO A 209 1.27 12.67 -21.76
CA PRO A 209 2.34 11.73 -22.08
C PRO A 209 3.61 11.86 -21.21
N ASP A 210 3.83 13.03 -20.61
CA ASP A 210 4.98 13.30 -19.74
C ASP A 210 4.70 12.95 -18.27
N GLY A 211 3.51 12.41 -17.94
CA GLY A 211 3.04 12.05 -16.60
C GLY A 211 4.11 11.54 -15.67
N TRP A 212 4.65 10.36 -15.97
CA TRP A 212 5.69 9.73 -15.15
C TRP A 212 6.94 10.61 -14.97
N ALA A 213 7.41 11.27 -16.03
CA ALA A 213 8.60 12.12 -16.00
C ALA A 213 8.43 13.36 -15.12
N LYS A 214 7.18 13.81 -14.92
CA LYS A 214 6.85 14.97 -14.08
C LYS A 214 6.63 14.61 -12.61
N ILE A 215 6.24 13.37 -12.30
CA ILE A 215 5.91 12.96 -10.92
C ILE A 215 6.99 12.09 -10.25
N ALA A 216 7.92 11.54 -11.03
CA ALA A 216 8.99 10.68 -10.54
C ALA A 216 10.37 11.35 -10.67
N ASP A 217 11.26 11.05 -9.72
CA ASP A 217 12.61 11.59 -9.72
C ASP A 217 13.49 10.87 -10.76
N GLN A 218 14.71 11.36 -10.96
CA GLN A 218 15.64 10.82 -11.96
C GLN A 218 16.03 9.35 -11.75
N TRP A 219 15.90 8.81 -10.53
CA TRP A 219 16.26 7.43 -10.20
C TRP A 219 15.12 6.45 -10.49
N LEU A 220 13.94 6.98 -10.75
CA LEU A 220 12.75 6.23 -11.17
C LEU A 220 12.43 6.48 -12.65
N GLN A 221 13.30 7.16 -13.39
CA GLN A 221 13.17 7.27 -14.85
C GLN A 221 13.80 6.03 -15.51
N PRO A 222 13.22 5.51 -16.61
CA PRO A 222 13.82 4.41 -17.37
C PRO A 222 15.27 4.70 -17.80
N GLY A 223 16.13 3.67 -17.86
CA GLY A 223 17.54 3.78 -18.22
C GLY A 223 18.54 3.50 -17.08
N GLY A 224 19.85 3.67 -17.35
CA GLY A 224 20.94 3.09 -16.55
C GLY A 224 21.11 3.54 -15.08
N LEU A 225 20.33 4.51 -14.60
CA LEU A 225 20.27 4.88 -13.18
C LEU A 225 19.09 4.24 -12.43
N ALA A 226 18.15 3.67 -13.17
CA ALA A 226 17.03 2.91 -12.63
C ALA A 226 17.55 1.58 -12.06
N LYS A 227 17.24 1.34 -10.79
CA LYS A 227 17.45 0.04 -10.15
C LYS A 227 16.15 -0.76 -10.20
N ASP A 228 16.14 -1.96 -9.63
CA ASP A 228 14.94 -2.81 -9.46
C ASP A 228 13.71 -2.05 -8.92
N ASP A 229 13.93 -0.97 -8.18
CA ASP A 229 12.91 -0.08 -7.63
C ASP A 229 11.98 0.57 -8.70
N ILE A 230 12.46 0.79 -9.93
CA ILE A 230 11.61 1.34 -11.01
C ILE A 230 10.52 0.35 -11.39
N HIS A 231 10.84 -0.94 -11.42
CA HIS A 231 9.92 -1.98 -11.89
C HIS A 231 8.66 -1.99 -11.02
N ALA A 232 8.84 -1.97 -9.71
CA ALA A 232 7.73 -1.95 -8.76
C ALA A 232 6.95 -0.63 -8.79
N CYS A 233 7.65 0.50 -8.74
CA CYS A 233 6.99 1.81 -8.67
C CYS A 233 6.24 2.15 -9.96
N TYR A 234 6.89 1.99 -11.13
CA TYR A 234 6.27 2.24 -12.43
C TYR A 234 5.19 1.19 -12.74
N GLY A 235 5.53 -0.09 -12.54
CA GLY A 235 4.66 -1.21 -12.85
C GLY A 235 3.40 -1.27 -11.99
N LEU A 236 3.37 -0.69 -10.79
CA LEU A 236 2.15 -0.52 -10.02
C LEU A 236 1.50 0.85 -10.24
N LEU A 237 2.20 1.91 -9.89
CA LEU A 237 1.61 3.24 -9.71
C LEU A 237 1.24 3.91 -11.05
N TYR A 238 1.77 3.40 -12.16
CA TYR A 238 1.47 3.89 -13.50
C TYR A 238 0.78 2.84 -14.38
N SER A 239 0.41 1.68 -13.82
CA SER A 239 -0.11 0.53 -14.58
C SER A 239 -1.40 0.76 -15.35
N VAL A 240 -2.22 1.71 -14.91
CA VAL A 240 -3.53 1.99 -15.51
C VAL A 240 -3.54 3.32 -16.29
N SER A 241 -2.37 3.95 -16.46
CA SER A 241 -2.21 5.13 -17.29
C SER A 241 -2.41 4.79 -18.77
N GLU A 242 -3.02 5.71 -19.53
CA GLU A 242 -3.12 5.62 -21.00
C GLU A 242 -1.74 5.68 -21.69
N HIS A 243 -0.71 6.12 -20.96
CA HIS A 243 0.67 6.26 -21.40
C HIS A 243 1.61 5.22 -20.79
N PHE A 244 1.07 4.19 -20.12
CA PHE A 244 1.84 3.07 -19.63
C PHE A 244 2.51 2.31 -20.78
N SER A 245 3.77 1.91 -20.58
CA SER A 245 4.53 1.12 -21.55
C SER A 245 5.41 0.13 -20.80
N ALA A 246 5.09 -1.16 -20.91
CA ALA A 246 5.86 -2.23 -20.28
C ALA A 246 7.32 -2.27 -20.75
N ASP A 247 7.61 -1.82 -21.97
CA ASP A 247 8.98 -1.74 -22.50
C ASP A 247 9.88 -0.83 -21.66
N ARG A 248 9.30 0.18 -20.99
CA ARG A 248 10.05 1.10 -20.10
C ARG A 248 10.52 0.45 -18.80
N ILE A 249 10.00 -0.73 -18.44
CA ILE A 249 10.46 -1.51 -17.29
C ILE A 249 11.80 -2.19 -17.60
N TYR A 250 12.01 -2.57 -18.86
CA TYR A 250 13.15 -3.40 -19.30
C TYR A 250 14.20 -2.63 -20.13
N ALA A 251 14.04 -1.30 -20.24
CA ALA A 251 14.91 -0.40 -21.01
C ALA A 251 15.97 0.29 -20.13
#